data_AF-A0A5Q4C0T6-F1
#
_entry.id   AF-A0A5Q4C0T6-F1
#
_cell.length_a   1.000
_cell.length_b   1.000
_cell.length_c   1.000
_cell.angle_alpha   90.00
_cell.angle_beta   90.00
_cell.angle_gamma   90.00
#
_symmetry.space_group_name_H-M   'P 1'
#
loop_
_entity.id
_entity.type
_entity.pdbx_description
1 polymer ?
#
loop_
_entity_poly.entity_id
_entity_poly.type
_entity_poly.pdbx_seq_one_letter_code
_entity_poly.pdbx_strand_id
1 'polypeptide(L)' 'MKLIELIILALPVMAAPAEPVHTPNPHIEPMWPKCIEFYQAVPSDTCQTLADKNQIDLAEFISLNRYWYCVKPDGWK' A
#
# COMPACT_ATOMS: atom_id res chain seq x y z
N MET A 1 36.66 -28.43 -11.99
CA MET A 1 36.07 -29.42 -11.06
C MET A 1 34.79 -28.81 -10.52
N LYS A 2 33.66 -29.32 -11.03
CA LYS A 2 32.25 -29.09 -10.67
C LYS A 2 31.79 -27.64 -10.42
N LEU A 3 31.16 -27.08 -11.46
CA LEU A 3 30.02 -26.18 -11.34
C LEU A 3 29.06 -26.79 -10.30
N ILE A 4 28.94 -26.16 -9.14
CA ILE A 4 27.75 -26.33 -8.31
C ILE A 4 26.78 -25.30 -8.87
N GLU A 5 26.06 -25.69 -9.91
CA GLU A 5 24.81 -25.03 -10.24
C GLU A 5 23.93 -25.20 -9.01
N LEU A 6 23.83 -24.13 -8.20
CA LEU A 6 22.69 -23.97 -7.30
C LEU A 6 21.47 -23.84 -8.21
N ILE A 7 20.94 -24.99 -8.62
CA ILE A 7 19.58 -25.14 -9.11
C ILE A 7 18.72 -24.86 -7.88
N ILE A 8 18.46 -23.56 -7.67
CA ILE A 8 17.34 -23.12 -6.86
C ILE A 8 16.13 -23.70 -7.60
N LEU A 9 15.56 -24.77 -7.06
CA LEU A 9 14.24 -25.25 -7.46
C LEU A 9 13.27 -24.10 -7.22
N ALA A 10 13.11 -23.24 -8.22
CA ALA A 10 12.08 -22.21 -8.27
C ALA A 10 10.74 -22.94 -8.46
N LEU A 11 10.26 -23.54 -7.37
CA LEU A 11 8.86 -23.89 -7.25
C LEU A 11 8.08 -22.59 -7.44
N PRO A 12 7.07 -22.54 -8.32
CA PRO A 12 6.20 -21.38 -8.37
C PRO A 12 5.57 -21.24 -6.99
N VAL A 13 5.97 -20.22 -6.24
CA VAL A 13 5.26 -19.82 -5.04
C VAL A 13 3.91 -19.32 -5.54
N MET A 14 2.93 -20.22 -5.50
CA MET A 14 1.56 -19.87 -5.82
C MET A 14 1.07 -19.01 -4.67
N ALA A 15 1.03 -17.69 -4.87
CA ALA A 15 0.51 -16.77 -3.89
C ALA A 15 -0.92 -17.21 -3.55
N ALA A 16 -1.22 -17.36 -2.26
CA ALA A 16 -2.57 -17.61 -1.81
C ALA A 16 -3.49 -16.49 -2.33
N PRO A 17 -4.75 -16.79 -2.69
CA PRO A 17 -5.70 -15.75 -3.03
C PRO A 17 -5.80 -14.76 -1.87
N ALA A 18 -5.71 -13.47 -2.17
CA ALA A 18 -5.85 -12.43 -1.15
C ALA A 18 -7.22 -12.54 -0.49
N GLU A 19 -7.25 -12.48 0.84
CA GLU A 19 -8.51 -12.43 1.58
C GLU A 19 -9.28 -11.15 1.22
N PRO A 20 -10.63 -11.19 1.23
CA PRO A 20 -11.43 -9.98 1.01
C PRO A 20 -11.10 -8.94 2.08
N VAL A 21 -10.73 -7.74 1.64
CA VAL A 21 -10.43 -6.63 2.53
C VAL A 21 -11.75 -5.99 2.95
N HIS A 22 -12.00 -5.91 4.25
CA HIS A 22 -13.17 -5.20 4.76
C HIS A 22 -13.07 -3.72 4.40
N THR A 23 -13.99 -3.23 3.56
CA THR A 23 -14.08 -1.83 3.16
C THR A 23 -14.93 -1.07 4.19
N PRO A 24 -14.35 -0.14 4.97
CA PRO A 24 -15.09 0.62 5.98
C PRO A 24 -16.06 1.62 5.33
N ASN A 25 -17.09 2.06 6.07
CA ASN A 25 -18.01 3.12 5.64
C ASN A 25 -18.11 4.19 6.76
N PRO A 26 -17.97 5.50 6.48
CA PRO A 26 -17.66 6.08 5.17
C PRO A 26 -16.21 5.84 4.75
N HIS A 27 -16.02 5.53 3.47
CA HIS A 27 -14.75 5.56 2.77
C HIS A 27 -14.82 6.55 1.61
N ILE A 28 -13.70 6.70 0.91
CA ILE A 28 -13.61 7.62 -0.21
C ILE A 28 -13.47 6.88 -1.52
N GLU A 29 -14.22 7.37 -2.49
CA GLU A 29 -14.21 6.91 -3.87
C GLU A 29 -13.48 7.89 -4.82
N PRO A 30 -12.92 7.38 -5.95
CA PRO A 30 -12.75 5.97 -6.27
C PRO A 30 -11.56 5.36 -5.51
N MET A 31 -11.69 4.11 -5.12
CA MET A 31 -10.59 3.34 -4.51
C MET A 31 -9.64 2.77 -5.58
N TRP A 32 -8.36 2.59 -5.22
CA TRP A 32 -7.43 1.79 -6.03
C TRP A 32 -7.98 0.36 -6.21
N PRO A 33 -8.05 -0.19 -7.43
CA PRO A 33 -8.71 -1.49 -7.67
C PRO A 33 -8.10 -2.67 -6.92
N LYS A 34 -6.85 -2.53 -6.45
CA LYS A 34 -6.13 -3.55 -5.68
C LYS A 34 -5.79 -3.05 -4.27
N CYS A 35 -6.65 -2.22 -3.68
CA CYS A 35 -6.48 -1.81 -2.29
C CYS A 35 -6.50 -3.04 -1.38
N ILE A 36 -5.48 -3.16 -0.53
CA ILE A 36 -5.30 -4.30 0.39
C ILE A 36 -5.50 -3.93 1.85
N GLU A 37 -5.52 -2.64 2.18
CA GLU A 37 -5.59 -2.16 3.56
C GLU A 37 -6.22 -0.77 3.62
N PHE A 38 -6.99 -0.53 4.68
CA PHE A 38 -7.57 0.78 4.98
C PHE A 38 -7.05 1.29 6.30
N TYR A 39 -6.83 2.60 6.35
CA TYR A 39 -6.41 3.28 7.56
C TYR A 39 -7.21 4.57 7.74
N GLN A 40 -7.74 4.77 8.94
CA GLN A 40 -8.40 6.03 9.30
C GLN A 40 -7.34 7.02 9.76
N ALA A 41 -7.08 8.05 8.95
CA ALA A 41 -6.12 9.08 9.29
C ALA A 41 -6.55 9.89 10.53
N VAL A 42 -5.56 10.32 11.32
CA VAL A 42 -5.72 11.20 12.47
C VAL A 42 -5.05 12.56 12.20
N PRO A 43 -5.34 13.60 13.01
CA PRO A 43 -4.85 14.96 12.72
C PRO A 43 -3.32 15.13 12.64
N SER A 44 -2.55 14.24 13.24
CA SER A 44 -1.08 14.25 13.19
C SER A 44 -0.50 13.56 11.96
N ASP A 45 -1.31 12.84 11.19
CA ASP A 45 -0.83 12.10 10.04
C ASP A 45 -0.52 13.04 8.87
N THR A 46 0.65 12.81 8.28
CA THR A 46 1.02 13.33 6.96
C THR A 46 1.19 12.16 6.00
N CYS A 47 1.16 12.42 4.69
CA CYS A 47 1.43 11.33 3.75
C CYS A 47 2.87 10.82 3.83
N GLN A 48 3.83 11.67 4.22
CA GLN A 48 5.20 11.19 4.46
C GLN A 48 5.24 10.23 5.65
N THR A 49 4.62 10.59 6.78
CA THR A 49 4.63 9.71 7.97
C THR A 49 3.89 8.40 7.73
N LEU A 50 2.82 8.41 6.92
CA LEU A 50 2.10 7.18 6.55
C LEU A 50 2.86 6.34 5.52
N ALA A 51 3.56 6.96 4.56
CA ALA A 51 4.44 6.25 3.64
C ALA A 51 5.60 5.57 4.40
N ASP A 52 6.26 6.31 5.29
CA ASP A 52 7.35 5.81 6.14
C ASP A 52 6.88 4.64 7.02
N LYS A 53 5.69 4.75 7.64
CA LYS A 53 5.08 3.70 8.47
C LYS A 53 4.81 2.42 7.67
N ASN A 54 4.49 2.54 6.38
CA ASN A 54 4.23 1.42 5.47
C ASN A 54 5.46 1.01 4.65
N GLN A 55 6.62 1.64 4.87
CA GLN A 55 7.88 1.33 4.20
C GLN A 55 7.81 1.42 2.67
N ILE A 56 6.98 2.33 2.15
CA ILE A 56 6.89 2.62 0.72
C ILE A 56 7.31 4.06 0.45
N ASP A 57 7.72 4.36 -0.78
CA ASP A 57 8.08 5.72 -1.12
C ASP A 57 6.82 6.63 -1.16
N LEU A 58 7.02 7.94 -0.98
CA LEU A 58 5.90 8.89 -0.97
C LEU A 58 5.14 8.90 -2.31
N ALA A 59 5.83 8.73 -3.43
CA ALA A 59 5.21 8.77 -4.75
C ALA A 59 4.31 7.54 -4.98
N GLU A 60 4.73 6.37 -4.52
CA GLU A 60 4.01 5.11 -4.48
C GLU A 60 2.81 5.24 -3.55
N PHE A 61 2.99 5.75 -2.33
CA PHE A 61 1.87 6.00 -1.41
C PHE A 61 0.81 6.91 -2.04
N ILE A 62 1.23 7.98 -2.73
CA ILE A 62 0.34 8.89 -3.48
C ILE A 62 -0.26 8.24 -4.73
N SER A 63 0.40 7.24 -5.33
CA SER A 63 -0.19 6.50 -6.45
C SER A 63 -1.30 5.56 -6.00
N LEU A 64 -1.16 4.99 -4.80
CA LEU A 64 -2.14 4.09 -4.17
C LEU A 64 -3.31 4.86 -3.53
N ASN A 65 -3.07 6.10 -3.12
CA ASN A 65 -4.04 6.96 -2.45
C ASN A 65 -4.23 8.25 -3.24
N ARG A 66 -5.46 8.57 -3.65
CA ARG A 66 -5.71 9.73 -4.53
C ARG A 66 -5.04 11.01 -4.01
N TYR A 67 -4.38 11.74 -4.92
CA TYR A 67 -3.57 12.95 -4.66
C TYR A 67 -4.17 13.90 -3.60
N TRP A 68 -5.50 14.10 -3.59
CA TRP A 68 -6.16 15.09 -2.75
C TRP A 68 -5.91 14.97 -1.23
N TYR A 69 -5.54 13.80 -0.71
CA TYR A 69 -5.17 13.63 0.71
C TYR A 69 -3.81 14.18 1.07
N CYS A 70 -2.87 14.08 0.12
CA CYS A 70 -1.46 14.34 0.37
C CYS A 70 -1.02 15.75 -0.03
N VAL A 71 -1.88 16.49 -0.73
CA VAL A 71 -1.62 17.88 -1.16
C VAL A 71 -2.51 18.93 -0.49
N LYS A 72 -3.39 18.59 0.46
CA LYS A 72 -4.08 19.66 1.21
C LYS A 72 -3.06 20.35 2.14
N PRO A 73 -2.72 21.63 1.92
CA PRO A 73 -1.80 22.35 2.80
C PRO A 73 -2.44 22.66 4.16
N ASP A 74 -3.77 22.56 4.27
CA ASP A 74 -4.55 23.15 5.36
C ASP A 74 -5.24 22.12 6.27
N GLY A 75 -4.82 20.86 6.22
CA GLY A 75 -5.37 19.82 7.08
C GLY A 75 -6.72 19.27 6.63
N TRP A 76 -7.03 18.10 7.18
CA TRP A 76 -8.29 17.39 6.98
C TRP A 76 -9.43 18.29 7.47
N LYS A 77 -10.35 18.65 6.57
CA LYS A 77 -11.69 19.09 6.95
C LYS A 77 -12.63 17.93 6.71
#